data_AF-A0A7Y8GYP6-F1
#
_entry.id   AF-A0A7Y8GYP6-F1
#
_cell.length_a   1.000
_cell.length_b   1.000
_cell.length_c   1.000
_cell.angle_alpha   90.00
_cell.angle_beta   90.00
_cell.angle_gamma   90.00
#
_symmetry.space_group_name_H-M   'P 1'
#
loop_
_entity.id
_entity.type
_entity.pdbx_description
1 polymer ?
#
loop_
_entity_poly.entity_id
_entity_poly.type
_entity_poly.pdbx_seq_one_letter_code
_entity_poly.pdbx_strand_id
1 'polypeptide(L)'
;MRARLFSREVVPFYLSLLALAVAALLADAALHLLNAVWVGRWLGIPGVLLILGSMGYSLRKRKLIQWGKPVTLLRLHEYMAWAGSLLVLVHAGIHFNAILGWLAVGAMLINVASGLTGKFLMQRARRRLDESRERMRQQGLTDEQLAERTYWDSLTFDAVKQWRSVHFPITLAFAVLALAHIVAVFLFWGWK
;
A
#
# COMPACT_ATOMS: atom_id res chain seq x y z
N MET A 1 -26.61 1.63 -12.43
CA MET A 1 -25.66 0.71 -11.75
C MET A 1 -24.20 1.20 -11.71
N ARG A 2 -23.66 1.89 -12.74
CA ARG A 2 -22.28 2.43 -12.72
C ARG A 2 -21.99 3.44 -11.58
N ALA A 3 -22.94 4.31 -11.23
CA ALA A 3 -22.76 5.30 -10.16
C ALA A 3 -22.64 4.69 -8.73
N ARG A 4 -23.33 3.57 -8.46
CA ARG A 4 -23.24 2.87 -7.16
C ARG A 4 -21.92 2.11 -6.96
N LEU A 5 -21.28 1.66 -8.05
CA LEU A 5 -19.98 0.98 -8.01
C LEU A 5 -18.83 1.95 -7.72
N PHE A 6 -18.82 3.11 -8.38
CA PHE A 6 -17.81 4.15 -8.14
C PHE A 6 -17.88 4.67 -6.70
N SER A 7 -19.09 4.93 -6.19
CA SER A 7 -19.30 5.43 -4.83
C SER A 7 -18.96 4.42 -3.72
N ARG A 8 -19.21 3.12 -3.88
CA ARG A 8 -18.91 2.13 -2.82
C ARG A 8 -17.46 1.68 -2.78
N GLU A 9 -16.75 1.73 -3.90
CA GLU A 9 -15.43 1.08 -4.01
C GLU A 9 -14.27 2.08 -4.14
N VAL A 10 -14.48 3.22 -4.82
CA VAL A 10 -13.43 4.23 -5.06
C VAL A 10 -13.38 5.26 -3.93
N VAL A 11 -14.53 5.58 -3.34
CA VAL A 11 -14.62 6.50 -2.20
C VAL A 11 -13.83 6.03 -0.98
N PRO A 12 -13.94 4.78 -0.47
CA PRO A 12 -13.14 4.35 0.68
C PRO A 12 -11.62 4.40 0.41
N PHE A 13 -11.20 4.21 -0.85
CA PHE A 13 -9.79 4.40 -1.25
C PHE A 13 -9.35 5.84 -1.02
N TYR A 14 -10.04 6.82 -1.60
CA TYR A 14 -9.68 8.23 -1.45
C TYR A 14 -9.87 8.73 -0.03
N LEU A 15 -10.88 8.23 0.69
CA LEU A 15 -11.07 8.54 2.10
C LEU A 15 -9.91 8.03 2.95
N SER A 16 -9.36 6.84 2.69
CA SER A 16 -8.20 6.34 3.44
C SER A 16 -6.93 7.18 3.20
N LEU A 17 -6.68 7.60 1.96
CA LEU A 17 -5.57 8.50 1.63
C LEU A 17 -5.76 9.89 2.24
N LEU A 18 -6.97 10.44 2.16
CA LEU A 18 -7.31 11.71 2.79
C LEU A 18 -7.17 11.63 4.31
N ALA A 19 -7.64 10.54 4.93
CA ALA A 19 -7.50 10.31 6.36
C ALA A 19 -6.03 10.24 6.78
N LEU A 20 -5.16 9.59 6.00
CA LEU A 20 -3.72 9.57 6.25
C LEU A 20 -3.12 10.97 6.15
N ALA A 21 -3.46 11.74 5.12
CA ALA A 21 -2.97 13.11 4.94
C ALA A 21 -3.42 14.03 6.08
N VAL A 22 -4.72 13.98 6.43
CA VAL A 22 -5.29 14.76 7.54
C VAL A 22 -4.65 14.34 8.87
N ALA A 23 -4.50 13.04 9.12
CA ALA A 23 -3.86 12.56 10.35
C ALA A 23 -2.40 13.01 10.45
N ALA A 24 -1.65 12.99 9.34
CA ALA A 24 -0.28 13.48 9.32
C ALA A 24 -0.22 14.99 9.62
N LEU A 25 -1.07 15.79 8.97
CA LEU A 25 -1.13 17.24 9.20
C LEU A 25 -1.57 17.60 10.63
N LEU A 26 -2.55 16.88 11.18
CA LEU A 26 -3.00 17.08 12.57
C LEU A 26 -1.90 16.70 13.58
N ALA A 27 -1.20 15.59 13.34
CA ALA A 27 -0.10 15.16 14.20
C ALA A 27 1.07 16.16 14.15
N ASP A 28 1.43 16.62 12.96
CA ASP A 28 2.46 17.65 12.76
C ASP A 28 2.08 18.97 13.43
N ALA A 29 0.84 19.44 13.22
CA ALA A 29 0.32 20.64 13.89
C ALA A 29 0.32 20.50 15.42
N ALA A 30 -0.03 19.33 15.95
CA ALA A 30 0.03 19.07 17.39
C ALA A 30 1.47 19.13 17.92
N LEU A 31 2.45 18.56 17.20
CA LEU A 31 3.86 18.67 17.58
C LEU A 31 4.35 20.13 17.57
N HIS A 32 3.91 20.93 16.61
CA HIS A 32 4.19 22.38 16.58
C HIS A 32 3.56 23.13 17.75
N LEU A 33 2.29 22.87 18.07
CA LEU A 33 1.58 23.50 19.19
C LEU A 33 2.20 23.15 20.56
N LEU A 34 2.72 21.93 20.70
CA LEU A 34 3.37 21.46 21.92
C LEU A 34 4.86 21.82 22.00
N ASN A 35 5.39 22.53 21.00
CA ASN A 35 6.83 22.82 20.86
C ASN A 35 7.72 21.56 20.91
N ALA A 36 7.18 20.44 20.42
CA ALA A 36 7.78 19.10 20.45
C ALA A 36 8.24 18.61 19.06
N VAL A 37 8.52 19.55 18.15
CA VAL A 37 8.91 19.28 16.74
C VAL A 37 10.12 18.35 16.63
N TRP A 38 11.02 18.37 17.63
CA TRP A 38 12.15 17.45 17.70
C TRP A 38 11.72 15.97 17.66
N VAL A 39 10.53 15.62 18.17
CA VAL A 39 9.98 14.26 18.09
C VAL A 39 9.79 13.84 16.64
N GLY A 40 9.21 14.71 15.80
CA GLY A 40 8.96 14.40 14.39
C GLY A 40 10.26 14.11 13.62
N ARG A 41 11.38 14.74 14.01
CA ARG A 41 12.70 14.40 13.46
C ARG A 41 13.02 12.92 13.70
N TRP A 42 12.77 12.40 14.89
CA TRP A 42 13.03 10.99 15.22
C TRP A 42 12.00 10.00 14.66
N LEU A 43 10.78 10.43 14.33
CA LEU A 43 9.72 9.55 13.80
C LEU A 43 10.07 8.88 12.47
N GLY A 44 11.03 9.43 11.71
CA GLY A 44 11.52 8.79 10.48
C GLY A 44 12.08 7.39 10.71
N ILE A 45 12.80 7.17 11.82
CA ILE A 45 13.41 5.88 12.16
C ILE A 45 12.36 4.77 12.38
N PRO A 46 11.42 4.90 13.36
CA PRO A 46 10.37 3.90 13.54
C PRO A 46 9.47 3.79 12.30
N GLY A 47 9.25 4.87 11.56
CA GLY A 47 8.51 4.84 10.30
C GLY A 47 9.15 3.91 9.26
N VAL A 48 10.46 4.05 9.04
CA VAL A 48 11.24 3.18 8.13
C VAL A 48 11.24 1.74 8.63
N LEU A 49 11.43 1.50 9.93
CA LEU A 49 11.42 0.16 10.51
C LEU A 49 10.07 -0.55 10.27
N LEU A 50 8.95 0.16 10.43
CA LEU A 50 7.62 -0.37 10.12
C LEU A 50 7.46 -0.69 8.63
N ILE A 51 7.91 0.20 7.74
CA ILE A 51 7.84 -0.04 6.29
C ILE A 51 8.69 -1.26 5.90
N LEU A 52 9.91 -1.38 6.42
CA LEU A 52 10.77 -2.54 6.18
C LEU A 52 10.16 -3.83 6.74
N GLY A 53 9.67 -3.81 7.97
CA GLY A 53 9.01 -4.96 8.59
C GLY A 53 7.77 -5.42 7.82
N SER A 54 7.04 -4.48 7.20
CA SER A 54 5.88 -4.80 6.36
C SER A 54 6.25 -5.68 5.14
N MET A 55 7.53 -5.72 4.72
CA MET A 55 7.98 -6.55 3.60
C MET A 55 7.93 -8.05 3.89
N GLY A 56 7.69 -8.48 5.13
CA GLY A 56 7.48 -9.89 5.47
C GLY A 56 6.38 -10.55 4.63
N TYR A 57 5.30 -9.83 4.31
CA TYR A 57 4.26 -10.33 3.39
C TYR A 57 4.82 -10.58 1.98
N SER A 58 5.61 -9.65 1.44
CA SER A 58 6.23 -9.77 0.12
C SER A 58 7.18 -10.96 0.04
N LEU A 59 7.96 -11.20 1.10
CA LEU A 59 8.83 -12.38 1.22
C LEU A 59 8.02 -13.68 1.23
N ARG A 60 6.91 -13.73 1.98
CA ARG A 60 6.02 -14.90 2.01
C ARG A 60 5.38 -15.15 0.65
N LYS A 61 4.89 -14.10 -0.01
CA LYS A 61 4.28 -14.17 -1.34
C LYS A 61 5.24 -14.69 -2.40
N ARG A 62 6.54 -14.38 -2.29
CA ARG A 62 7.61 -14.88 -3.16
C ARG A 62 8.14 -16.26 -2.73
N LYS A 63 7.55 -16.88 -1.70
CA LYS A 63 7.98 -18.17 -1.13
C LYS A 63 9.42 -18.17 -0.58
N LEU A 64 9.98 -17.00 -0.28
CA LEU A 64 11.30 -16.87 0.36
C LEU A 64 11.25 -17.24 1.84
N ILE A 65 10.10 -17.01 2.48
CA ILE A 65 9.79 -17.52 3.81
C ILE A 65 8.57 -18.44 3.73
N GLN A 66 8.51 -19.43 4.61
CA GLN A 66 7.40 -20.40 4.64
C GLN A 66 6.43 -20.20 5.80
N TRP A 67 6.80 -19.36 6.77
CA TRP A 67 6.08 -19.22 8.03
C TRP A 67 4.97 -18.17 7.93
N GLY A 68 3.91 -18.35 8.72
CA GLY A 68 2.78 -17.43 8.79
C GLY A 68 1.71 -17.64 7.70
N LYS A 69 0.46 -17.35 8.08
CA LYS A 69 -0.70 -17.40 7.19
C LYS A 69 -0.69 -16.18 6.26
N PRO A 70 -0.82 -16.35 4.92
CA PRO A 70 -0.74 -15.25 3.96
C PRO A 70 -1.71 -14.09 4.23
N VAL A 71 -2.93 -14.39 4.67
CA VAL A 71 -3.95 -13.38 4.97
C VAL A 71 -3.57 -12.54 6.20
N THR A 72 -3.03 -13.17 7.24
CA THR A 72 -2.58 -12.47 8.45
C THR A 72 -1.38 -11.58 8.15
N LEU A 73 -0.41 -12.09 7.37
CA LEU A 73 0.75 -11.30 6.95
C LEU A 73 0.34 -10.12 6.06
N LEU A 74 -0.67 -10.28 5.20
CA LEU A 74 -1.21 -9.18 4.41
C LEU A 74 -1.82 -8.08 5.29
N ARG A 75 -2.62 -8.45 6.30
CA ARG A 75 -3.18 -7.47 7.24
C ARG A 75 -2.09 -6.76 8.03
N LEU A 76 -1.08 -7.50 8.50
CA LEU A 76 0.06 -6.92 9.21
C LEU A 76 0.84 -5.96 8.30
N HIS A 77 1.09 -6.35 7.05
CA HIS A 77 1.71 -5.48 6.05
C HIS A 77 0.93 -4.18 5.87
N GLU A 78 -0.40 -4.26 5.73
CA GLU A 78 -1.25 -3.07 5.63
C GLU A 78 -1.11 -2.18 6.88
N TYR A 79 -1.28 -2.72 8.09
CA TYR A 79 -1.17 -1.95 9.32
C TYR A 79 0.20 -1.29 9.48
N MET A 80 1.28 -2.05 9.28
CA MET A 80 2.64 -1.54 9.39
C MET A 80 2.96 -0.52 8.30
N ALA A 81 2.48 -0.73 7.07
CA ALA A 81 2.67 0.22 5.97
C ALA A 81 1.92 1.53 6.23
N TRP A 82 0.68 1.48 6.72
CA TRP A 82 -0.09 2.68 7.09
C TRP A 82 0.54 3.43 8.25
N ALA A 83 0.89 2.73 9.34
CA ALA A 83 1.54 3.33 10.50
C ALA A 83 2.90 3.92 10.11
N GLY A 84 3.72 3.17 9.37
CA GLY A 84 5.02 3.64 8.89
C GLY A 84 4.91 4.86 7.97
N SER A 85 3.95 4.85 7.03
CA SER A 85 3.71 6.01 6.14
C SER A 85 3.26 7.24 6.92
N LEU A 86 2.42 7.08 7.95
CA LEU A 86 2.00 8.18 8.82
C LEU A 86 3.21 8.80 9.54
N LEU A 87 4.06 7.98 10.17
CA LEU A 87 5.25 8.46 10.87
C LEU A 87 6.23 9.17 9.92
N VAL A 88 6.42 8.63 8.71
CA VAL A 88 7.28 9.27 7.68
C VAL A 88 6.68 10.58 7.17
N LEU A 89 5.35 10.68 7.03
CA LEU A 89 4.70 11.94 6.62
C LEU A 89 4.83 13.02 7.70
N VAL A 90 4.67 12.67 8.98
CA VAL A 90 4.92 13.60 10.09
C VAL A 90 6.40 14.02 10.12
N HIS A 91 7.32 13.08 9.92
CA HIS A 91 8.75 13.38 9.79
C HIS A 91 9.05 14.34 8.63
N ALA A 92 8.37 14.17 7.49
CA ALA A 92 8.56 15.03 6.32
C ALA A 92 8.14 16.49 6.55
N GLY A 93 7.19 16.74 7.46
CA GLY A 93 6.75 18.08 7.86
C GLY A 93 7.87 18.97 8.38
N ILE A 94 9.02 18.40 8.75
CA ILE A 94 10.16 19.15 9.30
C ILE A 94 11.23 19.45 8.24
N HIS A 95 11.20 18.76 7.09
CA HIS A 95 12.26 18.77 6.08
C HIS A 95 11.89 19.51 4.79
N PHE A 96 11.30 20.72 4.90
CA PHE A 96 10.79 21.48 3.75
C PHE A 96 11.81 21.78 2.63
N ASN A 97 13.10 21.93 2.94
CA ASN A 97 14.14 22.31 1.97
C ASN A 97 14.86 21.11 1.30
N ALA A 98 14.49 19.87 1.61
CA ALA A 98 15.18 18.68 1.09
C ALA A 98 14.44 18.08 -0.11
N ILE A 99 14.86 18.43 -1.34
CA ILE A 99 14.27 17.90 -2.58
C ILE A 99 14.23 16.36 -2.58
N LEU A 100 15.32 15.71 -2.16
CA LEU A 100 15.38 14.25 -2.09
C LEU A 100 14.33 13.66 -1.13
N GLY A 101 14.07 14.33 -0.01
CA GLY A 101 13.03 13.94 0.94
C GLY A 101 11.63 14.04 0.32
N TRP A 102 11.34 15.14 -0.36
CA TRP A 102 10.07 15.32 -1.09
C TRP A 102 9.87 14.30 -2.20
N LEU A 103 10.93 13.97 -2.95
CA LEU A 103 10.87 12.90 -3.96
C LEU A 103 10.56 11.54 -3.31
N ALA A 104 11.18 11.22 -2.18
CA ALA A 104 10.90 9.98 -1.45
C ALA A 104 9.46 9.93 -0.93
N VAL A 105 8.94 11.04 -0.38
CA VAL A 105 7.53 11.16 0.06
C VAL A 105 6.58 10.99 -1.12
N GLY A 106 6.82 11.68 -2.24
CA GLY A 106 6.00 11.55 -3.45
C GLY A 106 5.99 10.11 -3.96
N ALA A 107 7.15 9.47 -4.04
CA ALA A 107 7.25 8.07 -4.44
C ALA A 107 6.54 7.12 -3.45
N MET A 108 6.61 7.40 -2.14
CA MET A 108 5.89 6.64 -1.12
C MET A 108 4.37 6.74 -1.32
N LEU A 109 3.83 7.95 -1.51
CA LEU A 109 2.40 8.17 -1.72
C LEU A 109 1.91 7.48 -2.99
N ILE A 110 2.67 7.57 -4.08
CA ILE A 110 2.37 6.85 -5.34
C ILE A 110 2.42 5.33 -5.10
N ASN A 111 3.39 4.83 -4.34
CA ASN A 111 3.50 3.41 -4.02
C ASN A 111 2.32 2.90 -3.17
N VAL A 112 1.90 3.66 -2.15
CA VAL A 112 0.73 3.34 -1.32
C VAL A 112 -0.54 3.33 -2.16
N ALA A 113 -0.77 4.38 -2.97
CA ALA A 113 -1.92 4.45 -3.89
C ALA A 113 -1.92 3.30 -4.91
N SER A 114 -0.75 2.94 -5.44
CA SER A 114 -0.60 1.83 -6.38
C SER A 114 -0.89 0.46 -5.73
N GLY A 115 -0.42 0.24 -4.50
CA GLY A 115 -0.68 -0.98 -3.74
C GLY A 115 -2.16 -1.16 -3.42
N LEU A 116 -2.82 -0.07 -3.01
CA LEU A 116 -4.25 -0.06 -2.69
C LEU A 116 -5.11 -0.28 -3.95
N THR A 117 -4.70 0.26 -5.10
CA THR A 117 -5.30 -0.07 -6.41
C THR A 117 -5.17 -1.57 -6.73
N GLY A 118 -4.02 -2.19 -6.44
CA GLY A 118 -3.83 -3.62 -6.63
C GLY A 118 -4.76 -4.48 -5.76
N LYS A 119 -4.96 -4.08 -4.50
CA LYS A 119 -5.94 -4.71 -3.60
C LYS A 119 -7.36 -4.59 -4.16
N PHE A 120 -7.72 -3.42 -4.64
CA PHE A 120 -9.03 -3.17 -5.26
C PHE A 120 -9.26 -4.07 -6.48
N LEU A 121 -8.30 -4.13 -7.41
CA LEU A 121 -8.40 -4.99 -8.59
C LEU A 121 -8.58 -6.47 -8.21
N MET A 122 -7.86 -6.94 -7.18
CA MET A 122 -7.97 -8.32 -6.71
C MET A 122 -9.32 -8.61 -6.03
N GLN A 123 -9.84 -7.70 -5.21
CA GLN A 123 -11.15 -7.86 -4.57
C GLN A 123 -12.27 -7.87 -5.60
N ARG A 124 -12.21 -6.96 -6.57
CA ARG A 124 -13.15 -6.91 -7.70
C ARG A 124 -13.08 -8.19 -8.53
N ALA A 125 -11.88 -8.72 -8.75
CA ALA A 125 -11.69 -9.97 -9.46
C ALA A 125 -12.37 -11.14 -8.75
N ARG A 126 -12.09 -11.31 -7.45
CA ARG A 126 -12.72 -12.35 -6.61
C ARG A 126 -14.24 -12.25 -6.61
N ARG A 127 -14.78 -11.05 -6.39
CA ARG A 127 -16.23 -10.85 -6.35
C ARG A 127 -16.92 -11.23 -7.65
N ARG A 128 -16.32 -10.89 -8.80
CA ARG A 128 -16.84 -11.31 -10.11
C ARG A 128 -16.82 -12.83 -10.29
N LEU A 129 -15.77 -13.49 -9.81
CA LEU A 129 -15.68 -14.95 -9.83
C LEU A 129 -16.75 -15.59 -8.96
N ASP A 130 -16.97 -15.06 -7.76
CA ASP A 130 -18.00 -15.55 -6.84
C ASP A 130 -19.41 -15.36 -7.43
N GLU A 131 -19.71 -14.17 -7.98
CA GLU A 131 -20.98 -13.89 -8.68
C GLU A 131 -21.18 -14.80 -9.90
N SER A 132 -20.12 -15.10 -10.65
CA SER A 132 -20.17 -16.04 -11.79
C SER A 132 -20.48 -17.46 -11.31
N ARG A 133 -19.81 -17.93 -10.25
CA ARG A 133 -20.04 -19.25 -9.65
C ARG A 133 -21.46 -19.40 -9.10
N GLU A 134 -22.00 -18.36 -8.47
CA GLU A 134 -23.38 -18.35 -7.99
C GLU A 134 -24.39 -18.45 -9.14
N ARG A 135 -24.20 -17.70 -10.23
CA ARG A 135 -25.05 -17.79 -11.42
C ARG A 135 -25.00 -19.18 -12.06
N MET A 136 -23.82 -19.79 -12.13
CA MET A 136 -23.66 -21.14 -12.68
C MET A 136 -24.35 -22.20 -11.82
N ARG A 137 -24.27 -22.08 -10.48
CA ARG A 137 -25.02 -22.93 -9.55
C ARG A 137 -26.53 -22.80 -9.73
N GLN A 138 -27.03 -21.58 -9.96
CA GLN A 138 -28.45 -21.34 -10.21
C GLN A 138 -28.93 -21.90 -11.57
N GLN A 139 -28.02 -22.11 -12.53
CA GLN A 139 -28.32 -22.66 -13.85
C GLN A 139 -28.24 -24.19 -13.92
N GLY A 140 -27.86 -24.88 -12.83
CA GLY A 140 -27.82 -26.35 -12.77
C GLY A 140 -26.73 -27.00 -13.62
N LEU A 141 -25.70 -26.24 -14.02
CA LEU A 141 -24.58 -26.73 -14.84
C LEU A 141 -23.69 -27.68 -14.02
N THR A 142 -23.30 -28.82 -14.61
CA THR A 142 -22.43 -29.85 -14.01
C THR A 142 -20.95 -29.44 -13.99
N ASP A 143 -20.16 -30.02 -13.08
CA ASP A 143 -18.74 -29.69 -12.84
C ASP A 143 -17.83 -29.76 -14.08
N GLU A 144 -18.21 -30.53 -15.11
CA GLU A 144 -17.47 -30.62 -16.38
C GLU A 144 -17.62 -29.37 -17.27
N GLN A 145 -18.78 -28.70 -17.25
CA GLN A 145 -18.99 -27.43 -17.96
C GLN A 145 -18.33 -26.24 -17.24
N LEU A 146 -17.95 -26.43 -15.97
CA LEU A 146 -17.17 -25.48 -15.19
C LEU A 146 -15.73 -25.33 -15.73
N ALA A 147 -15.16 -26.39 -16.30
CA ALA A 147 -13.79 -26.41 -16.80
C ALA A 147 -13.61 -25.55 -18.06
N GLU A 148 -14.58 -25.57 -18.98
CA GLU A 148 -14.54 -24.83 -20.25
C GLU A 148 -14.67 -23.30 -20.05
N ARG A 149 -15.25 -22.86 -18.93
CA ARG A 149 -15.44 -21.43 -18.58
C ARG A 149 -14.34 -20.82 -17.69
N THR A 150 -13.31 -21.60 -17.36
CA THR A 150 -12.04 -21.13 -16.77
C THR A 150 -11.38 -20.00 -17.58
N TYR A 151 -11.82 -19.77 -18.83
CA TYR A 151 -11.47 -18.61 -19.65
C TYR A 151 -11.78 -17.24 -19.01
N TRP A 152 -12.82 -17.11 -18.18
CA TRP A 152 -13.09 -15.83 -17.50
C TRP A 152 -12.18 -15.61 -16.28
N ASP A 153 -11.69 -16.70 -15.68
CA ASP A 153 -10.66 -16.64 -14.64
C ASP A 153 -9.38 -16.05 -15.24
N SER A 154 -8.97 -16.45 -16.44
CA SER A 154 -7.75 -15.92 -17.07
C SER A 154 -7.81 -14.41 -17.30
N LEU A 155 -8.90 -13.87 -17.87
CA LEU A 155 -9.04 -12.42 -18.13
C LEU A 155 -8.93 -11.56 -16.85
N THR A 156 -9.48 -12.07 -15.74
CA THR A 156 -9.46 -11.34 -14.47
C THR A 156 -8.12 -11.48 -13.75
N PHE A 157 -7.49 -12.65 -13.87
CA PHE A 157 -6.11 -12.88 -13.42
C PHE A 157 -5.08 -12.08 -14.23
N ASP A 158 -5.32 -11.87 -15.53
CA ASP A 158 -4.45 -11.12 -16.42
C ASP A 158 -4.40 -9.64 -16.04
N ALA A 159 -5.53 -9.04 -15.66
CA ALA A 159 -5.56 -7.67 -15.14
C ALA A 159 -4.73 -7.50 -13.86
N VAL A 160 -4.79 -8.47 -12.94
CA VAL A 160 -3.98 -8.46 -11.71
C VAL A 160 -2.49 -8.71 -12.01
N LYS A 161 -2.20 -9.58 -12.97
CA LYS A 161 -0.84 -9.89 -13.43
C LYS A 161 -0.20 -8.67 -14.12
N GLN A 162 -0.96 -7.96 -14.95
CA GLN A 162 -0.54 -6.73 -15.61
C GLN A 162 -0.40 -5.57 -14.61
N TRP A 163 -1.28 -5.46 -13.61
CA TRP A 163 -1.08 -4.46 -12.56
C TRP A 163 0.22 -4.67 -11.80
N ARG A 164 0.60 -5.93 -11.57
CA ARG A 164 1.88 -6.26 -10.89
C ARG A 164 3.09 -5.77 -11.67
N SER A 165 3.07 -5.75 -13.01
CA SER A 165 4.19 -5.24 -13.81
C SER A 165 4.32 -3.71 -13.75
N VAL A 166 3.25 -3.01 -13.40
CA VAL A 166 3.26 -1.55 -13.15
C VAL A 166 3.63 -1.22 -11.70
N HIS A 167 3.05 -1.94 -10.74
CA HIS A 167 3.30 -1.71 -9.32
C HIS A 167 4.75 -1.97 -8.92
N PHE A 168 5.38 -3.01 -9.46
CA PHE A 168 6.75 -3.37 -9.07
C PHE A 168 7.79 -2.28 -9.38
N PRO A 169 7.84 -1.68 -10.58
CA PRO A 169 8.67 -0.51 -10.85
C PRO A 169 8.42 0.68 -9.90
N ILE A 170 7.16 0.94 -9.54
CA ILE A 170 6.80 2.00 -8.58
C ILE A 170 7.42 1.71 -7.20
N THR A 171 7.30 0.47 -6.72
CA THR A 171 7.91 0.07 -5.44
C THR A 171 9.44 0.17 -5.49
N LEU A 172 10.06 -0.18 -6.63
CA LEU A 172 11.50 -0.05 -6.81
C LEU A 172 11.94 1.42 -6.77
N ALA A 173 11.25 2.31 -7.50
CA ALA A 173 11.54 3.74 -7.50
C ALA A 173 11.43 4.33 -6.08
N PHE A 174 10.37 3.98 -5.35
CA PHE A 174 10.24 4.34 -3.94
C PHE A 174 11.40 3.82 -3.09
N ALA A 175 11.77 2.54 -3.23
CA ALA A 175 12.85 1.94 -2.46
C ALA A 175 14.19 2.64 -2.71
N VAL A 176 14.50 2.97 -3.97
CA VAL A 176 15.74 3.68 -4.33
C VAL A 176 15.76 5.09 -3.75
N LEU A 177 14.68 5.86 -3.89
CA LEU A 177 14.60 7.22 -3.35
C LEU A 177 14.63 7.23 -1.82
N ALA A 178 13.92 6.31 -1.18
CA ALA A 178 13.94 6.16 0.28
C ALA A 178 15.34 5.77 0.77
N LEU A 179 16.01 4.82 0.12
CA LEU A 179 17.37 4.42 0.49
C LEU A 179 18.36 5.57 0.32
N ALA A 180 18.30 6.29 -0.80
CA ALA A 180 19.13 7.47 -1.04
C ALA A 180 18.90 8.54 0.04
N HIS A 181 17.63 8.78 0.41
CA HIS A 181 17.28 9.69 1.48
C HIS A 181 17.83 9.23 2.85
N ILE A 182 17.68 7.95 3.19
CA ILE A 182 18.22 7.37 4.43
C ILE A 182 19.74 7.53 4.49
N VAL A 183 20.46 7.21 3.41
CA VAL A 183 21.92 7.37 3.34
C VAL A 183 22.32 8.84 3.50
N ALA A 184 21.65 9.76 2.81
CA ALA A 184 21.91 11.19 2.95
C ALA A 184 21.67 11.66 4.38
N VAL A 185 20.59 11.22 5.02
CA VAL A 185 20.33 11.44 6.44
C VAL A 185 21.49 10.91 7.28
N PHE A 186 21.90 9.66 7.17
CA PHE A 186 23.00 9.12 7.98
C PHE A 186 24.31 9.93 7.86
N LEU A 187 24.61 10.45 6.66
CA LEU A 187 25.79 11.26 6.39
C LEU A 187 25.68 12.69 6.93
N PHE A 188 24.50 13.32 6.85
CA PHE A 188 24.32 14.76 7.09
C PHE A 188 23.42 15.10 8.29
N TRP A 189 22.88 14.12 9.03
CA TRP A 189 21.92 14.34 10.11
C TRP A 189 22.49 15.28 11.18
N GLY A 190 23.76 15.13 11.54
CA GLY A 190 24.33 15.75 12.72
C GLY A 190 23.63 15.18 13.96
N TRP A 191 24.13 14.05 14.47
CA TRP A 191 23.57 13.27 15.60
C TRP A 191 23.67 13.97 16.98
N LYS A 192 23.58 15.29 16.99
CA LYS A 192 23.59 16.14 18.19
C LYS A 192 22.17 16.42 18.66
#